data_AF-A0A365T721-F1
#
_entry.id   AF-A0A365T721-F1
#
_cell.length_a   1.000
_cell.length_b   1.000
_cell.length_c   1.000
_cell.angle_alpha   90.00
_cell.angle_beta   90.00
_cell.angle_gamma   90.00
#
_symmetry.space_group_name_H-M   'P 1'
#
loop_
_entity.id
_entity.type
_entity.pdbx_description
1 polymer ?
#
loop_
_entity_poly.entity_id
_entity_poly.type
_entity_poly.pdbx_seq_one_letter_code
_entity_poly.pdbx_strand_id
1 'polypeptide(L)' 'MCTHRTTKVTVAALLLALDENEFRLPDLKDHPSFPENAPSNSTVRLVLRQLEESGWLERYHPKGRIWTASDQLEERLSP' A
#
# COMPACT_ATOMS: atom_id res chain seq x y z
N MET A 1 11.95 -17.47 -4.55
CA MET A 1 12.46 -16.10 -4.82
C MET A 1 11.29 -15.12 -5.08
N CYS A 2 10.45 -14.82 -4.08
CA CYS A 2 9.30 -13.91 -4.25
C CYS A 2 9.32 -12.68 -3.31
N THR A 3 10.24 -12.66 -2.33
CA THR A 3 10.22 -11.74 -1.19
C THR A 3 10.53 -10.28 -1.57
N HIS A 4 11.51 -10.04 -2.45
CA HIS A 4 11.93 -8.67 -2.77
C HIS A 4 10.87 -7.83 -3.50
N ARG A 5 10.00 -8.45 -4.31
CA ARG A 5 8.99 -7.73 -5.09
C ARG A 5 7.81 -7.31 -4.22
N THR A 6 7.33 -8.21 -3.37
CA THR A 6 6.22 -7.91 -2.44
C THR A 6 6.65 -6.88 -1.41
N THR A 7 7.88 -6.95 -0.88
CA THR A 7 8.41 -5.93 0.04
C THR A 7 8.44 -4.54 -0.61
N LYS A 8 8.86 -4.43 -1.88
CA LYS A 8 8.83 -3.14 -2.59
C LYS A 8 7.41 -2.58 -2.77
N VAL A 9 6.44 -3.44 -3.09
CA VAL A 9 5.03 -3.05 -3.13
C VAL A 9 4.54 -2.55 -1.77
N THR A 10 4.90 -3.25 -0.69
CA THR A 10 4.60 -2.83 0.68
C THR A 10 5.16 -1.45 0.98
N VAL A 11 6.44 -1.22 0.73
CA VAL A 11 7.10 0.07 0.97
C VAL A 11 6.43 1.18 0.16
N ALA A 12 6.19 0.97 -1.13
CA ALA A 12 5.55 1.97 -1.98
C ALA A 12 4.13 2.31 -1.49
N ALA A 13 3.36 1.32 -1.06
CA ALA A 13 2.00 1.53 -0.55
C ALA A 13 1.99 2.31 0.78
N LEU A 14 2.92 2.02 1.69
CA LEU A 14 3.02 2.74 2.97
C LEU A 14 3.49 4.18 2.75
N LEU A 15 4.47 4.42 1.87
CA LEU A 15 4.92 5.77 1.55
C LEU A 15 3.79 6.61 0.95
N LEU A 16 3.07 6.09 -0.04
CA LEU A 16 1.92 6.79 -0.61
C LEU A 16 0.84 7.11 0.42
N ALA A 17 0.55 6.15 1.32
CA ALA A 17 -0.44 6.36 2.38
C ALA A 17 -0.08 7.54 3.30
N LEU A 18 1.21 7.71 3.59
CA LEU A 18 1.74 8.74 4.48
C LEU A 18 1.92 10.08 3.77
N ASP A 19 2.41 10.06 2.54
CA ASP A 19 2.76 11.28 1.80
C ASP A 19 1.52 11.95 1.20
N GLU A 20 0.59 11.16 0.65
CA GLU A 20 -0.57 11.66 -0.09
C GLU A 20 -1.88 11.61 0.72
N ASN A 21 -1.84 11.10 1.95
CA ASN A 21 -2.99 10.73 2.83
C ASN A 21 -3.93 9.65 2.26
N GLU A 22 -4.15 9.63 0.95
CA GLU A 22 -4.96 8.64 0.25
C GLU A 22 -4.34 8.23 -1.10
N PHE A 23 -4.53 6.97 -1.50
CA PHE A 23 -4.10 6.49 -2.82
C PHE A 23 -5.00 5.40 -3.39
N ARG A 24 -4.94 5.23 -4.71
CA ARG A 24 -5.58 4.14 -5.47
C ARG A 24 -4.52 3.25 -6.10
N LEU A 25 -4.96 2.10 -6.61
CA LEU A 25 -4.07 1.14 -7.25
C LEU A 25 -3.28 1.69 -8.46
N PRO A 26 -3.82 2.58 -9.31
CA PRO A 26 -3.03 3.24 -10.35
C PRO A 26 -1.90 4.09 -9.76
N ASP A 27 -2.21 4.93 -8.77
CA ASP A 27 -1.24 5.81 -8.09
C ASP A 27 -0.07 4.99 -7.50
N LEU A 28 -0.38 3.83 -6.92
CA LEU A 28 0.63 2.88 -6.44
C LEU A 28 1.59 2.39 -7.53
N LYS A 29 1.09 2.16 -8.74
CA LYS A 29 1.91 1.65 -9.85
C LYS A 29 2.77 2.72 -10.49
N ASP A 30 2.33 3.97 -10.40
CA ASP A 30 3.05 5.13 -10.92
C ASP A 30 4.10 5.65 -9.93
N HIS A 31 4.08 5.15 -8.68
CA HIS A 31 5.03 5.54 -7.65
C HIS A 31 6.48 5.12 -7.96
N PRO A 32 7.50 5.98 -7.78
CA PRO A 32 8.90 5.68 -8.11
C PRO A 32 9.49 4.44 -7.42
N SER A 33 9.02 4.14 -6.19
CA SER A 33 9.46 2.96 -5.43
C SER A 33 8.75 1.66 -5.85
N PHE A 34 7.78 1.72 -6.76
CA PHE A 34 7.09 0.54 -7.27
C PHE A 34 8.05 -0.32 -8.11
N PRO A 35 8.03 -1.65 -7.99
CA PRO A 35 9.02 -2.49 -8.67
C PRO A 35 8.87 -2.46 -10.20
N GLU A 36 9.96 -2.17 -10.91
CA GLU A 36 10.05 -2.25 -12.39
C GLU A 36 9.54 -3.59 -12.94
N ASN A 37 9.92 -4.69 -12.29
CA ASN A 37 9.38 -6.02 -12.53
C ASN A 37 8.12 -6.26 -11.68
N ALA A 38 7.08 -5.52 -11.99
CA ALA A 38 5.84 -5.50 -11.23
C ALA A 38 5.25 -6.92 -11.07
N PRO A 39 4.83 -7.31 -9.86
CA PRO A 39 4.08 -8.55 -9.68
C PRO A 39 2.68 -8.42 -10.30
N SER A 40 2.00 -9.56 -10.45
CA SER A 40 0.65 -9.57 -11.03
C SER A 40 -0.32 -8.67 -10.24
N ASN A 41 -1.36 -8.15 -10.90
CA ASN A 41 -2.40 -7.37 -10.22
C ASN A 41 -3.02 -8.11 -9.03
N SER A 42 -3.19 -9.44 -9.14
CA SER A 42 -3.69 -10.28 -8.07
C SER A 42 -2.74 -10.31 -6.87
N THR A 43 -1.43 -10.37 -7.11
CA THR A 43 -0.40 -10.31 -6.08
C THR A 43 -0.37 -8.93 -5.41
N VAL A 44 -0.45 -7.85 -6.16
CA VAL A 44 -0.47 -6.48 -5.59
C VAL A 44 -1.70 -6.31 -4.69
N ARG A 45 -2.87 -6.73 -5.15
CA ARG A 45 -4.10 -6.69 -4.34
C ARG A 45 -4.01 -7.55 -3.09
N LEU A 46 -3.36 -8.71 -3.17
CA LEU A 46 -3.12 -9.55 -2.00
C LEU A 46 -2.24 -8.83 -0.97
N VAL A 47 -1.16 -8.17 -1.41
CA VAL A 47 -0.28 -7.39 -0.52
C VAL A 47 -1.05 -6.25 0.15
N LEU A 48 -1.84 -5.47 -0.62
CA LEU A 48 -2.65 -4.39 -0.06
C LEU A 48 -3.68 -4.92 0.96
N ARG A 49 -4.32 -6.05 0.66
CA ARG A 49 -5.23 -6.71 1.59
C ARG A 49 -4.52 -7.19 2.86
N GLN A 50 -3.31 -7.70 2.75
CA GLN A 50 -2.52 -8.10 3.93
C GLN A 50 -2.15 -6.90 4.80
N LEU A 51 -1.87 -5.74 4.20
CA LEU A 51 -1.63 -4.49 4.92
C LEU A 51 -2.90 -3.98 5.60
N GLU A 52 -4.06 -4.09 4.95
CA GLU A 52 -5.37 -3.82 5.56
C GLU A 52 -5.62 -4.72 6.77
N GLU A 53 -5.49 -6.04 6.60
CA GLU A 53 -5.73 -7.04 7.65
C GLU A 53 -4.75 -6.90 8.83
N SER A 54 -3.55 -6.36 8.58
CA SER A 54 -2.53 -6.09 9.60
C SER A 54 -2.71 -4.74 10.29
N GLY A 55 -3.71 -3.94 9.89
CA GLY A 55 -3.96 -2.61 10.45
C GLY A 55 -2.88 -1.60 10.10
N TRP A 56 -2.20 -1.74 8.96
CA TRP A 56 -1.27 -0.70 8.47
C TRP A 56 -1.96 0.28 7.53
N LEU A 57 -2.90 -0.20 6.74
CA LEU A 57 -3.71 0.60 5.84
C LEU A 57 -5.18 0.47 6.21
N GLU A 58 -5.94 1.53 5.95
CA GLU A 58 -7.39 1.46 5.97
C GLU A 58 -7.93 1.58 4.55
N ARG A 59 -9.10 0.97 4.33
CA ARG A 59 -9.81 1.08 3.05
C ARG A 59 -11.20 1.62 3.30
N TYR A 60 -11.39 2.91 3.07
CA TYR A 60 -12.70 3.52 3.07
C TYR A 60 -13.50 3.07 1.85
N HIS A 61 -14.79 2.73 2.00
CA HIS A 61 -15.72 3.01 0.91
C HIS A 61 -17.23 2.85 1.05
N PRO A 62 -17.93 3.51 0.09
CA PRO A 62 -18.99 2.88 -0.72
C PRO A 62 -18.65 2.47 -2.20
N LYS A 63 -17.58 2.98 -2.85
CA LYS A 63 -17.09 2.71 -4.24
C LYS A 63 -15.80 1.81 -4.38
N GLY A 64 -15.39 1.12 -3.31
CA GLY A 64 -14.45 0.00 -3.23
C GLY A 64 -12.91 0.06 -3.30
N ARG A 65 -12.16 1.13 -3.65
CA ARG A 65 -10.68 1.04 -3.85
C ARG A 65 -9.82 2.29 -3.53
N ILE A 66 -9.96 2.88 -2.35
CA ILE A 66 -9.08 3.96 -1.87
C ILE A 66 -8.45 3.50 -0.56
N TRP A 67 -7.13 3.64 -0.44
CA TRP A 67 -6.36 3.28 0.74
C TRP A 67 -5.83 4.53 1.42
N THR A 68 -5.79 4.53 2.74
CA THR A 68 -5.20 5.58 3.57
C THR A 68 -4.25 4.97 4.60
N ALA A 69 -3.43 5.79 5.24
CA ALA A 69 -2.77 5.38 6.46
C ALA A 69 -3.82 5.01 7.52
N SER A 70 -3.47 4.05 8.38
CA SER A 70 -4.24 3.73 9.58
C SER A 70 -3.71 4.55 10.75
N ASP A 71 -4.54 4.77 11.76
CA ASP A 71 -4.11 5.41 13.02
C ASP A 71 -2.87 4.71 13.62
N GLN A 72 -2.83 3.37 13.55
CA GLN A 72 -1.68 2.57 14.02
C GLN A 72 -0.38 2.88 13.26
N LEU A 73 -0.45 3.12 11.94
CA LEU A 73 0.71 3.48 11.15
C LEU A 73 1.21 4.88 11.50
N GLU A 74 0.30 5.84 11.67
CA GLU A 74 0.60 7.23 12.01
C GLU A 74 1.22 7.36 13.42
N GLU A 75 0.66 6.65 14.41
CA GLU A 75 1.17 6.64 15.79
C GLU A 75 2.59 6.08 15.88
N ARG A 76 2.90 5.04 15.10
CA ARG A 76 4.22 4.38 15.13
C ARG A 76 5.33 5.17 14.46
N LEU A 77 4.98 6.16 13.64
CA LEU A 77 5.91 6.99 12.90
C LEU A 77 5.96 8.44 13.43
N SER A 78 5.10 8.77 14.39
CA SER A 78 5.18 10.01 15.16
C SER A 78 6.37 9.94 16.15
N PRO A 79 7.22 10.98 16.21
CA PRO A 79 8.46 10.98 17.00
C PRO A 79 8.26 10.97 18.53
#